data_AF-A0A530QVA0-F1
#
_entry.id   AF-A0A530QVA0-F1
#
_cell.length_a   1.000
_cell.length_b   1.000
_cell.length_c   1.000
_cell.angle_alpha   90.00
_cell.angle_beta   90.00
_cell.angle_gamma   90.00
#
_symmetry.space_group_name_H-M   'P 1'
#
loop_
_entity.id
_entity.type
_entity.pdbx_description
1 polymer ?
#
loop_
_entity_poly.entity_id
_entity_poly.type
_entity_poly.pdbx_seq_one_letter_code
_entity_poly.pdbx_strand_id
1 'polypeptide(L)'
;VEIARAYAAERHGFGQRLADRESVQLKLGDLAMRIEIGRILVMKAAWELDRGGFARKEVSMAKVQVANVLHDAADVAIQINGARGYSKDTVLEWIYRYARQARLVDGADEVHKMVLNRFLNEEERGFWRWTVEGEA
;
A
#
# COMPACT_ATOMS: atom_id res chain seq x y z
N VAL A 1 -10.21 0.46 -3.47
CA VAL A 1 -10.76 -0.92 -3.51
C VAL A 1 -12.27 -0.96 -3.61
N GLU A 2 -13.00 -0.30 -2.71
CA GLU A 2 -14.49 -0.35 -2.66
C GLU A 2 -15.17 0.09 -3.96
N ILE A 3 -14.75 1.24 -4.53
CA ILE A 3 -15.29 1.74 -5.81
C ILE A 3 -15.13 0.71 -6.94
N ALA A 4 -13.98 0.03 -6.99
CA ALA A 4 -13.71 -1.02 -7.97
C ALA A 4 -14.59 -2.26 -7.76
N ARG A 5 -14.73 -2.71 -6.51
CA ARG A 5 -15.57 -3.87 -6.16
C ARG A 5 -17.04 -3.62 -6.47
N ALA A 6 -17.56 -2.44 -6.13
CA ALA A 6 -18.94 -2.07 -6.41
C ALA A 6 -19.22 -2.11 -7.92
N TYR A 7 -18.38 -1.46 -8.73
CA TYR A 7 -18.54 -1.49 -10.19
C TYR A 7 -18.38 -2.90 -10.77
N ALA A 8 -17.41 -3.68 -10.28
CA ALA A 8 -17.18 -5.02 -10.77
C ALA A 8 -18.35 -5.98 -10.49
N ALA A 9 -19.09 -5.77 -9.41
CA ALA A 9 -20.25 -6.57 -9.02
C ALA A 9 -21.47 -6.34 -9.93
N GLU A 10 -21.58 -5.16 -10.55
CA GLU A 10 -22.73 -4.79 -11.39
C GLU A 10 -22.40 -4.89 -12.88
N ARG A 11 -21.17 -4.53 -13.27
CA ARG A 11 -20.77 -4.46 -14.67
C ARG A 11 -20.60 -5.86 -15.26
N HIS A 12 -21.29 -6.09 -16.37
CA HIS A 12 -21.10 -7.27 -17.20
C HIS A 12 -20.23 -6.94 -18.42
N GLY A 13 -19.38 -7.88 -18.79
CA GLY A 13 -18.61 -7.88 -20.03
C GLY A 13 -18.55 -9.29 -20.58
N PHE A 14 -18.83 -9.47 -21.87
CA PHE A 14 -18.91 -10.77 -22.54
C PHE A 14 -19.65 -11.85 -21.72
N GLY A 15 -20.87 -11.54 -21.26
CA GLY A 15 -21.76 -12.52 -20.62
C GLY A 15 -21.50 -12.85 -19.15
N GLN A 16 -20.45 -12.30 -18.51
CA GLN A 16 -20.22 -12.47 -17.06
C GLN A 16 -19.96 -11.14 -16.36
N ARG A 17 -20.18 -11.08 -15.05
CA ARG A 17 -19.77 -9.94 -14.23
C ARG A 17 -18.26 -9.82 -14.22
N LEU A 18 -17.77 -8.59 -14.11
CA LEU A 18 -16.33 -8.36 -13.95
C LEU A 18 -15.81 -8.99 -12.65
N ALA A 19 -16.60 -9.01 -11.57
CA ALA A 19 -16.23 -9.65 -10.30
C ALA A 19 -15.97 -11.17 -10.42
N ASP A 20 -16.56 -11.83 -11.40
CA ASP A 20 -16.39 -13.26 -11.65
C ASP A 20 -15.20 -13.56 -12.59
N ARG A 21 -14.49 -12.52 -13.07
CA ARG A 21 -13.30 -12.68 -13.92
C ARG A 21 -12.07 -12.95 -13.05
N GLU A 22 -11.34 -14.03 -13.34
CA GLU A 22 -10.08 -14.36 -12.66
C GLU A 22 -9.10 -13.17 -12.66
N SER A 23 -8.98 -12.47 -13.79
CA SER A 23 -8.09 -11.30 -13.91
C SER A 23 -8.45 -10.14 -12.96
N VAL A 24 -9.72 -10.00 -12.56
CA VAL A 24 -10.17 -9.00 -11.59
C VAL A 24 -9.95 -9.52 -10.16
N GLN A 25 -10.25 -10.80 -9.92
CA GLN A 25 -10.04 -11.45 -8.62
C GLN A 25 -8.57 -11.45 -8.22
N LEU A 26 -7.66 -11.78 -9.14
CA LEU A 26 -6.22 -11.76 -8.91
C LEU A 26 -5.73 -10.36 -8.52
N LYS A 27 -6.20 -9.31 -9.20
CA LYS A 27 -5.85 -7.91 -8.88
C LYS A 27 -6.35 -7.50 -7.50
N LEU A 28 -7.60 -7.80 -7.17
CA LEU A 28 -8.18 -7.43 -5.88
C LEU A 28 -7.58 -8.23 -4.72
N GLY A 29 -7.26 -9.51 -4.94
CA GLY A 29 -6.58 -10.36 -3.98
C GLY A 29 -5.17 -9.87 -3.66
N ASP A 30 -4.37 -9.53 -4.69
CA ASP A 30 -3.03 -8.95 -4.50
C ASP A 30 -3.08 -7.64 -3.72
N LEU A 31 -4.00 -6.74 -4.08
CA LEU A 31 -4.18 -5.48 -3.34
C LEU A 31 -4.58 -5.71 -1.89
N ALA A 32 -5.48 -6.66 -1.62
CA ALA A 32 -5.90 -6.97 -0.25
C ALA A 32 -4.70 -7.40 0.60
N MET A 33 -3.88 -8.32 0.09
CA MET A 33 -2.66 -8.77 0.75
C MET A 33 -1.68 -7.61 0.98
N ARG A 34 -1.43 -6.79 -0.04
CA ARG A 34 -0.45 -5.69 0.04
C ARG A 34 -0.89 -4.56 0.97
N ILE A 35 -2.20 -4.30 1.06
CA ILE A 35 -2.78 -3.40 2.05
C ILE A 35 -2.53 -3.95 3.46
N GLU A 36 -2.78 -5.25 3.69
CA GLU A 36 -2.54 -5.86 5.00
C GLU A 36 -1.07 -5.81 5.40
N ILE A 37 -0.14 -6.08 4.47
CA ILE A 37 1.30 -5.88 4.70
C ILE A 37 1.58 -4.43 5.13
N GLY A 38 1.00 -3.44 4.45
CA GLY A 38 1.13 -2.04 4.83
C GLY A 38 0.60 -1.74 6.23
N ARG A 39 -0.57 -2.29 6.60
CA ARG A 39 -1.15 -2.15 7.94
C ARG A 39 -0.24 -2.72 9.02
N ILE A 40 0.32 -3.90 8.81
CA ILE A 40 1.26 -4.52 9.75
C ILE A 40 2.51 -3.66 9.92
N LEU A 41 3.06 -3.10 8.84
CA LEU A 41 4.23 -2.21 8.94
C LEU A 41 3.93 -0.92 9.71
N VAL A 42 2.76 -0.32 9.50
CA VAL A 42 2.31 0.85 10.26
C VAL A 42 2.15 0.50 11.74
N MET A 43 1.53 -0.64 12.05
CA MET A 43 1.37 -1.10 13.43
C MET A 43 2.72 -1.39 14.10
N LYS A 44 3.68 -1.96 13.38
CA LYS A 44 5.05 -2.18 13.88
C LYS A 44 5.73 -0.84 14.22
N ALA A 45 5.57 0.18 13.36
CA ALA A 45 6.10 1.51 13.63
C ALA A 45 5.46 2.14 14.86
N ALA A 46 4.13 2.06 14.99
CA ALA A 46 3.41 2.56 16.16
C ALA A 46 3.86 1.86 17.46
N TRP A 47 3.97 0.52 17.43
CA TRP A 47 4.42 -0.28 18.56
C TRP A 47 5.83 0.09 19.04
N GLU A 48 6.75 0.39 18.12
CA GLU A 48 8.11 0.83 18.47
C GLU A 48 8.12 2.23 19.09
N LEU A 49 7.27 3.15 18.59
CA LEU A 49 7.09 4.48 19.18
C LEU A 49 6.52 4.41 20.59
N ASP A 50 5.52 3.56 20.82
CA ASP A 50 4.85 3.40 22.12
C ASP A 50 5.81 2.89 23.22
N ARG A 51 6.86 2.16 22.84
CA ARG A 51 7.92 1.68 23.73
C ARG A 51 9.06 2.69 23.95
N GLY A 52 8.91 3.91 23.42
CA GLY A 52 9.91 4.99 23.54
C GLY A 52 11.01 4.95 22.49
N GLY A 53 10.94 4.05 21.51
CA GLY A 53 11.83 4.03 20.36
C GLY A 53 11.53 5.16 19.37
N PHE A 54 12.44 5.41 18.43
CA PHE A 54 12.24 6.40 17.37
C PHE A 54 11.59 5.83 16.10
N ALA A 55 11.48 4.50 15.98
CA ALA A 55 10.86 3.79 14.85
C ALA A 55 11.33 4.21 13.44
N ARG A 56 12.58 4.69 13.29
CA ARG A 56 13.03 5.35 12.05
C ARG A 56 13.01 4.41 10.83
N LYS A 57 13.45 3.16 10.99
CA LYS A 57 13.42 2.17 9.92
C LYS A 57 12.00 1.63 9.70
N GLU A 58 11.23 1.43 10.76
CA GLU A 58 9.83 0.97 10.70
C GLU A 58 8.95 1.97 9.94
N VAL A 59 9.02 3.25 10.31
CA VAL A 59 8.30 4.34 9.62
C VAL A 59 8.73 4.41 8.16
N SER A 60 10.02 4.25 7.86
CA SER A 60 10.53 4.27 6.48
C SER A 60 10.02 3.09 5.65
N MET A 61 9.97 1.88 6.21
CA MET A 61 9.37 0.71 5.56
C MET A 61 7.88 0.92 5.31
N ALA A 62 7.14 1.36 6.34
CA ALA A 62 5.70 1.63 6.26
C ALA A 62 5.40 2.69 5.20
N LYS A 63 6.13 3.80 5.19
CA LYS A 63 5.95 4.89 4.22
C LYS A 63 6.08 4.41 2.79
N VAL A 64 7.19 3.74 2.46
CA VAL A 64 7.44 3.28 1.09
C VAL A 64 6.39 2.27 0.66
N GLN A 65 6.07 1.27 1.51
CA GLN A 65 5.07 0.26 1.18
C GLN A 65 3.69 0.88 0.97
N VAL A 66 3.20 1.66 1.95
CA VAL A 66 1.84 2.21 1.92
C VAL A 66 1.67 3.19 0.77
N ALA A 67 2.65 4.06 0.50
CA ALA A 67 2.58 5.00 -0.62
C ALA A 67 2.50 4.30 -1.98
N ASN A 68 3.30 3.25 -2.19
CA ASN A 68 3.28 2.48 -3.43
C ASN A 68 1.99 1.65 -3.58
N VAL A 69 1.49 1.06 -2.49
CA VAL A 69 0.22 0.32 -2.49
C VAL A 69 -0.98 1.25 -2.70
N LEU A 70 -0.98 2.46 -2.13
CA LEU A 70 -2.01 3.47 -2.37
C LEU A 70 -2.13 3.82 -3.86
N HIS A 71 -0.99 4.08 -4.51
CA HIS A 71 -0.95 4.41 -5.93
C HIS A 71 -1.44 3.25 -6.80
N ASP A 72 -0.96 2.03 -6.53
CA ASP A 72 -1.39 0.84 -7.26
C ASP A 72 -2.88 0.50 -7.06
N ALA A 73 -3.39 0.67 -5.83
CA ALA A 73 -4.80 0.47 -5.54
C ALA A 73 -5.70 1.47 -6.28
N ALA A 74 -5.24 2.71 -6.48
CA ALA A 74 -5.93 3.69 -7.29
C ALA A 74 -5.89 3.32 -8.78
N ASP A 75 -4.73 2.93 -9.29
CA ASP A 75 -4.53 2.53 -10.69
C ASP A 75 -5.41 1.33 -11.08
N VAL A 76 -5.36 0.25 -10.28
CA VAL A 76 -6.19 -0.94 -10.47
C VAL A 76 -7.68 -0.59 -10.41
N ALA A 77 -8.07 0.32 -9.51
CA ALA A 77 -9.46 0.74 -9.42
C ALA A 77 -9.91 1.51 -10.67
N ILE A 78 -9.07 2.37 -11.24
CA ILE A 78 -9.32 3.00 -12.53
C ILE A 78 -9.44 1.93 -13.63
N GLN A 79 -8.50 0.99 -13.70
CA GLN A 79 -8.49 -0.07 -14.70
C GLN A 79 -9.75 -0.94 -14.68
N ILE A 80 -10.26 -1.29 -13.50
CA ILE A 80 -11.51 -2.06 -13.34
C ILE A 80 -12.74 -1.22 -13.74
N ASN A 81 -12.72 0.08 -13.46
CA ASN A 81 -13.81 1.00 -13.85
C ASN A 81 -13.76 1.42 -15.32
N GLY A 82 -12.65 1.17 -16.03
CA GLY A 82 -12.45 1.60 -17.41
C GLY A 82 -12.50 3.13 -17.55
N ALA A 83 -13.07 3.63 -18.65
CA ALA A 83 -13.15 5.07 -18.92
C ALA A 83 -13.83 5.87 -17.79
N ARG A 84 -14.83 5.28 -17.12
CA ARG A 84 -15.51 5.86 -15.96
C ARG A 84 -14.56 6.08 -14.76
N GLY A 85 -13.53 5.25 -14.63
CA GLY A 85 -12.51 5.42 -13.60
C GLY A 85 -11.56 6.58 -13.88
N TYR A 86 -11.34 6.91 -15.16
CA TYR A 86 -10.48 8.00 -15.59
C TYR A 86 -11.21 9.35 -15.66
N SER A 87 -12.54 9.33 -15.74
CA SER A 87 -13.37 10.54 -15.75
C SER A 87 -13.62 11.06 -14.33
N LYS A 88 -14.21 12.27 -14.27
CA LYS A 88 -14.69 12.89 -13.01
C LYS A 88 -16.03 12.32 -12.54
N ASP A 89 -16.56 11.29 -13.20
CA ASP A 89 -17.79 10.60 -12.76
C ASP A 89 -17.56 9.79 -11.48
N THR A 90 -16.28 9.56 -11.13
CA THR A 90 -15.86 8.98 -9.87
C THR A 90 -14.74 9.81 -9.26
N VAL A 91 -14.49 9.65 -7.97
CA VAL A 91 -13.36 10.29 -7.28
C VAL A 91 -12.01 9.63 -7.61
N LEU A 92 -11.99 8.56 -8.43
CA LEU A 92 -10.78 7.77 -8.69
C LEU A 92 -9.68 8.59 -9.37
N GLU A 93 -10.01 9.49 -10.29
CA GLU A 93 -9.03 10.37 -10.94
C GLU A 93 -8.28 11.24 -9.91
N TRP A 94 -9.01 11.77 -8.94
CA TRP A 94 -8.45 12.59 -7.87
C TRP A 94 -7.60 11.75 -6.92
N ILE A 95 -8.09 10.56 -6.52
CA ILE A 95 -7.34 9.64 -5.68
C ILE A 95 -6.03 9.25 -6.35
N TYR A 96 -6.02 8.97 -7.65
CA TYR A 96 -4.81 8.60 -8.38
C TYR A 96 -3.77 9.73 -8.38
N ARG A 97 -4.19 10.96 -8.70
CA ARG A 97 -3.31 12.13 -8.65
C ARG A 97 -2.77 12.38 -7.24
N TYR A 98 -3.61 12.25 -6.23
CA TYR A 98 -3.21 12.38 -4.83
C TYR A 98 -2.24 11.26 -4.42
N ALA A 99 -2.51 10.02 -4.79
CA ALA A 99 -1.67 8.88 -4.45
C ALA A 99 -0.25 9.03 -5.01
N ARG A 100 -0.09 9.66 -6.18
CA ARG A 100 1.23 9.89 -6.77
C ARG A 100 2.13 10.76 -5.90
N GLN A 101 1.58 11.76 -5.19
CA GLN A 101 2.39 12.63 -4.34
C GLN A 101 2.89 11.94 -3.07
N ALA A 102 2.22 10.88 -2.59
CA ALA A 102 2.62 10.16 -1.37
C ALA A 102 4.02 9.55 -1.45
N ARG A 103 4.54 9.36 -2.67
CA ARG A 103 5.89 8.86 -2.95
C ARG A 103 6.97 9.95 -2.99
N LEU A 104 6.57 11.22 -2.84
CA LEU A 104 7.42 12.40 -2.99
C LEU A 104 7.46 13.23 -1.69
N VAL A 105 6.29 13.46 -1.09
CA VAL A 105 6.16 14.28 0.11
C VAL A 105 6.70 13.56 1.35
N ASP A 106 7.17 14.35 2.31
CA ASP A 106 7.79 13.87 3.55
C ASP A 106 8.95 12.88 3.32
N GLY A 107 9.76 13.17 2.30
CA GLY A 107 10.90 12.37 1.84
C GLY A 107 10.53 11.45 0.68
N ALA A 108 11.22 11.54 -0.46
CA ALA A 108 10.95 10.64 -1.58
C ALA A 108 11.22 9.16 -1.19
N ASP A 109 10.65 8.22 -1.94
CA ASP A 109 10.88 6.77 -1.73
C ASP A 109 12.39 6.44 -1.60
N GLU A 110 13.23 7.11 -2.39
CA GLU A 110 14.68 6.94 -2.41
C GLU A 110 15.34 7.37 -1.11
N VAL A 111 14.85 8.44 -0.47
CA VAL A 111 15.35 8.92 0.83
C VAL A 111 15.11 7.86 1.89
N HIS A 112 13.90 7.31 1.95
CA HIS A 112 13.58 6.24 2.88
C HIS A 112 14.39 4.97 2.60
N LYS A 113 14.57 4.58 1.33
CA LYS A 113 15.41 3.43 0.96
C LYS A 113 16.87 3.62 1.39
N MET A 114 17.43 4.83 1.28
CA MET A 114 18.77 5.13 1.80
C MET A 114 18.85 5.02 3.33
N VAL A 115 17.81 5.47 4.04
CA VAL A 115 17.70 5.28 5.50
C VAL A 115 17.68 3.79 5.84
N LEU A 116 16.86 3.00 5.14
CA LEU A 116 16.80 1.55 5.35
C LEU A 116 18.15 0.87 5.09
N ASN A 117 18.84 1.23 4.02
CA ASN A 117 20.17 0.69 3.72
C ASN A 117 21.18 1.00 4.83
N ARG A 118 21.12 2.20 5.42
CA ARG A 118 21.98 2.56 6.56
C ARG A 118 21.73 1.64 7.75
N PHE A 119 20.47 1.48 8.16
CA PHE A 119 20.11 0.57 9.26
C PHE A 119 20.46 -0.90 8.95
N LEU A 120 20.28 -1.33 7.71
CA LEU A 120 20.65 -2.69 7.29
C LEU A 120 22.16 -2.94 7.46
N ASN A 121 23.00 -1.95 7.12
CA ASN A 121 24.44 -2.05 7.30
C ASN A 121 24.88 -1.97 8.76
N GLU A 122 24.21 -1.14 9.57
CA GLU A 122 24.55 -0.95 10.99
C GLU A 122 24.11 -2.13 11.86
N GLU A 123 22.96 -2.75 11.55
CA GLU A 123 22.38 -3.81 12.38
C GLU A 123 22.60 -5.23 11.83
N GLU A 124 22.96 -5.36 10.55
CA GLU A 124 23.13 -6.63 9.84
C GLU A 124 21.92 -7.59 10.03
N ARG A 125 22.11 -8.74 10.67
CA ARG A 125 21.03 -9.69 10.99
C ARG A 125 20.01 -9.13 11.98
N GLY A 126 20.43 -8.18 12.81
CA GLY A 126 19.57 -7.48 13.78
C GLY A 126 18.46 -6.67 13.12
N PHE A 127 18.64 -6.25 11.86
CA PHE A 127 17.64 -5.49 11.11
C PHE A 127 16.25 -6.16 11.10
N TRP A 128 16.26 -7.49 11.02
CA TRP A 128 15.06 -8.31 10.93
C TRP A 128 14.47 -8.73 12.28
N ARG A 129 15.17 -8.46 13.39
CA ARG A 129 14.72 -8.87 14.73
C ARG A 129 13.51 -8.03 15.16
N TRP A 130 12.62 -8.67 15.92
CA TRP A 130 11.50 -8.00 16.58
C TRP A 130 11.49 -8.39 18.05
N THR A 131 11.62 -7.40 18.92
CA THR A 131 11.72 -7.62 20.37
C THR A 131 10.36 -7.97 20.96
N VAL A 132 10.07 -9.25 21.09
CA VAL A 132 8.89 -9.70 21.85
C VAL A 132 9.12 -9.50 23.35
N GLU A 133 8.05 -9.23 24.12
CA GLU A 133 8.14 -9.13 25.59
C GLU A 133 8.84 -10.37 26.16
N GLY A 134 9.86 -10.15 27.00
CA GLY A 134 10.61 -11.22 27.69
C GLY A 134 12.04 -11.47 27.19
N GLU A 135 12.47 -10.86 26.09
CA GLU A 135 13.90 -10.85 25.72
C GLU A 135 14.61 -9.68 26.41
N ALA A 136 15.21 -9.97 27.58
CA ALA A 136 16.16 -9.11 28.28
C ALA A 136 17.60 -9.38 27.80
#